data_AF-A0A962Z224-F1
#
_entry.id   AF-A0A962Z224-F1
#
_cell.length_a   1.000
_cell.length_b   1.000
_cell.length_c   1.000
_cell.angle_alpha   90.00
_cell.angle_beta   90.00
_cell.angle_gamma   90.00
#
_symmetry.space_group_name_H-M   'P 1'
#
loop_
_entity.id
_entity.type
_entity.pdbx_description
1 polymer ?
#
loop_
_entity_poly.entity_id
_entity_poly.type
_entity_poly.pdbx_seq_one_letter_code
_entity_poly.pdbx_strand_id
1 'polypeptide(L)'
;MTPPEETKLEAETRKEIDRKLIAAGWAVQDKNKINLYGRLGVAVREMDTNTGPADYMLFIDGKACGIIEAKRGGAHLGGVAEQSARYAVSDIKFIQRWVPEEHPLPLLYEATNHEIRFRDERDPYPRSRYVFHFHRPETLLNWLQEEKTLRARVHDLPELLTESLRHCQIDAVHGIEHSLKQGKPRALLQMATGSGKTYTAVTQVYRLAKFAKIKRALFLVDRGNLATNAKDEFEQFVIPYDGRKFTQHYNVNILGRAGIPDATKVTISTIQRMYSQLTGQELDDEADEHSGFEVEASAVSKEPRPVSYNPDIPIEEFDVIIIDECHRSIYNLWRQVLEY
;
A
#
# COMPACT_ATOMS: atom_id res chain seq x y z
N MET A 1 27.80 -6.41 -28.46
CA MET A 1 28.03 -6.73 -27.05
C MET A 1 27.32 -8.04 -26.77
N THR A 2 28.07 -9.09 -26.45
CA THR A 2 27.50 -10.33 -25.91
C THR A 2 26.80 -9.96 -24.58
N PRO A 3 25.55 -10.38 -24.33
CA PRO A 3 24.95 -10.18 -23.02
C PRO A 3 25.85 -10.80 -21.94
N PRO A 4 25.95 -10.19 -20.74
CA PRO A 4 26.69 -10.80 -19.64
C PRO A 4 26.16 -12.22 -19.40
N GLU A 5 27.03 -13.17 -19.05
CA GLU A 5 26.60 -14.51 -18.62
C GLU A 5 25.66 -14.36 -17.40
N GLU A 6 24.40 -14.72 -17.59
CA GLU A 6 23.41 -14.72 -16.52
C GLU A 6 23.85 -15.71 -15.45
N THR A 7 24.26 -15.18 -14.31
CA THR A 7 24.67 -16.04 -13.20
C THR A 7 23.47 -16.80 -12.64
N LYS A 8 23.68 -18.04 -12.17
CA LYS A 8 22.64 -18.92 -11.61
C LYS A 8 21.69 -18.22 -10.60
N LEU A 9 22.21 -17.28 -9.82
CA LEU A 9 21.45 -16.51 -8.83
C LEU A 9 20.47 -15.50 -9.45
N GLU A 10 20.80 -14.96 -10.63
CA GLU A 10 19.95 -14.02 -11.35
C GLU A 10 18.75 -14.74 -11.99
N ALA A 11 18.99 -15.88 -12.64
CA ALA A 11 17.93 -16.73 -13.18
C ALA A 11 16.98 -17.27 -12.09
N GLU A 12 17.52 -17.62 -10.91
CA GLU A 12 16.71 -17.99 -9.74
C GLU A 12 15.88 -16.81 -9.21
N THR A 13 16.44 -15.59 -9.26
CA THR A 13 15.72 -14.37 -8.88
C THR A 13 14.56 -14.08 -9.85
N ARG A 14 14.77 -14.20 -11.17
CA ARG A 14 13.70 -14.01 -12.17
C ARG A 14 12.56 -15.00 -11.96
N LYS A 15 12.85 -16.28 -11.69
CA LYS A 15 11.81 -17.28 -11.38
C LYS A 15 10.95 -16.91 -10.17
N GLU A 16 11.55 -16.28 -9.16
CA GLU A 16 10.80 -15.82 -7.99
C GLU A 16 9.95 -14.59 -8.30
N ILE A 17 10.49 -13.64 -9.07
CA ILE A 17 9.74 -12.48 -9.56
C ILE A 17 8.54 -12.92 -10.39
N ASP A 18 8.73 -13.89 -11.30
CA ASP A 18 7.65 -14.47 -12.11
C ASP A 18 6.52 -15.02 -11.23
N ARG A 19 6.85 -15.81 -10.20
CA ARG A 19 5.84 -16.37 -9.27
C ARG A 19 5.06 -15.26 -8.57
N LYS A 20 5.76 -14.23 -8.08
CA LYS A 20 5.12 -13.09 -7.41
C LYS A 20 4.23 -12.31 -8.37
N LEU A 21 4.68 -12.04 -9.60
CA LEU A 21 3.84 -11.40 -10.62
C LEU A 21 2.58 -12.22 -10.91
N ILE A 22 2.72 -13.53 -11.12
CA ILE A 22 1.60 -14.44 -11.36
C ILE A 22 0.62 -14.45 -10.18
N ALA A 23 1.12 -14.53 -8.95
CA ALA A 23 0.30 -14.48 -7.73
C ALA A 23 -0.47 -13.16 -7.60
N ALA A 24 0.14 -12.04 -8.03
CA ALA A 24 -0.52 -10.73 -8.11
C ALA A 24 -1.44 -10.57 -9.33
N GLY A 25 -1.66 -11.63 -10.12
CA GLY A 25 -2.59 -11.63 -11.25
C GLY A 25 -1.99 -11.29 -12.61
N TRP A 26 -0.68 -11.02 -12.72
CA TRP A 26 -0.05 -10.68 -14.00
C TRP A 26 0.08 -11.90 -14.92
N ALA A 27 -0.03 -11.68 -16.23
CA ALA A 27 0.42 -12.65 -17.23
C ALA A 27 1.89 -12.38 -17.59
N VAL A 28 2.79 -13.29 -17.23
CA VAL A 28 4.20 -13.16 -17.58
C VAL A 28 4.48 -13.82 -18.92
N GLN A 29 5.10 -13.09 -19.84
CA GLN A 29 5.31 -13.51 -21.23
C GLN A 29 6.75 -13.24 -21.68
N ASP A 30 7.24 -14.01 -22.66
CA ASP A 30 8.53 -13.75 -23.31
C ASP A 30 8.34 -12.85 -24.54
N LYS A 31 9.34 -12.02 -24.86
CA LYS A 31 9.26 -11.06 -25.97
C LYS A 31 8.96 -11.68 -27.35
N ASN A 32 9.26 -12.96 -27.54
CA ASN A 32 9.01 -13.67 -28.79
C ASN A 32 7.56 -14.19 -28.93
N LYS A 33 6.73 -14.08 -27.88
CA LYS A 33 5.36 -14.61 -27.83
C LYS A 33 4.42 -13.61 -27.13
N ILE A 34 4.46 -12.35 -27.58
CA ILE A 34 3.69 -11.27 -26.97
C ILE A 34 2.22 -11.33 -27.40
N ASN A 35 1.32 -11.40 -26.43
CA ASN A 35 -0.10 -11.08 -26.55
C ASN A 35 -0.49 -10.09 -25.43
N LEU A 36 -0.41 -8.79 -25.74
CA LEU A 36 -0.68 -7.71 -24.79
C LEU A 36 -2.15 -7.61 -24.36
N TYR A 37 -3.06 -8.26 -25.08
CA TYR A 37 -4.50 -8.28 -24.80
C TYR A 37 -4.98 -9.62 -24.23
N GLY A 38 -4.05 -10.54 -23.91
CA GLY A 38 -4.39 -11.84 -23.32
C GLY A 38 -4.85 -11.77 -21.86
N ARG A 39 -4.51 -10.67 -21.16
CA ARG A 39 -4.98 -10.33 -19.81
C ARG A 39 -4.89 -8.81 -19.63
N LEU A 40 -5.60 -8.26 -18.64
CA LEU A 40 -5.49 -6.84 -18.28
C LEU A 40 -4.04 -6.40 -18.03
N GLY A 41 -3.31 -7.13 -17.19
CA GLY A 41 -1.89 -6.87 -16.91
C GLY A 41 -0.97 -7.92 -17.52
N VAL A 42 -0.01 -7.47 -18.31
CA VAL A 42 1.02 -8.30 -18.95
C VAL A 42 2.41 -7.79 -18.57
N ALA A 43 3.27 -8.70 -18.10
CA ALA A 43 4.68 -8.42 -17.85
C ALA A 43 5.53 -9.16 -18.89
N VAL A 44 6.22 -8.43 -19.76
CA VAL A 44 7.05 -9.01 -20.83
C VAL A 44 8.51 -9.03 -20.40
N ARG A 45 9.13 -10.21 -20.40
CA ARG A 45 10.56 -10.39 -20.05
C ARG A 45 11.49 -9.88 -21.13
N GLU A 46 12.62 -9.32 -20.71
CA GLU A 46 13.78 -8.95 -21.54
C GLU A 46 13.41 -8.09 -22.76
N MET A 47 12.50 -7.14 -22.56
CA MET A 47 11.98 -6.31 -23.64
C MET A 47 13.08 -5.36 -24.13
N ASP A 48 13.35 -5.37 -25.43
CA ASP A 48 14.41 -4.55 -26.02
C ASP A 48 14.05 -3.06 -25.97
N THR A 49 14.95 -2.25 -25.42
CA THR A 49 14.81 -0.79 -25.46
C THR A 49 16.05 -0.12 -26.04
N ASN A 50 15.95 1.17 -26.37
CA ASN A 50 17.05 1.93 -26.96
C ASN A 50 18.24 2.14 -26.01
N THR A 51 18.10 1.88 -24.71
CA THR A 51 19.16 2.00 -23.71
C THR A 51 19.65 0.64 -23.17
N GLY A 52 19.17 -0.47 -23.73
CA GLY A 52 19.41 -1.84 -23.27
C GLY A 52 18.10 -2.58 -22.95
N PRO A 53 18.11 -3.90 -22.79
CA PRO A 53 16.90 -4.64 -22.45
C PRO A 53 16.43 -4.28 -21.03
N ALA A 54 15.13 -4.02 -20.87
CA ALA A 54 14.50 -3.96 -19.55
C ALA A 54 14.18 -5.39 -19.10
N ASP A 55 14.42 -5.73 -17.82
CA ASP A 55 14.18 -7.09 -17.33
C ASP A 55 12.72 -7.50 -17.45
N TYR A 56 11.81 -6.58 -17.07
CA TYR A 56 10.39 -6.70 -17.38
C TYR A 56 9.84 -5.35 -17.82
N MET A 57 9.04 -5.37 -18.88
CA MET A 57 8.17 -4.26 -19.24
C MET A 57 6.72 -4.56 -18.86
N LEU A 58 6.08 -3.63 -18.17
CA LEU A 58 4.72 -3.75 -17.69
C LEU A 58 3.73 -3.06 -18.62
N PHE A 59 2.69 -3.80 -18.97
CA PHE A 59 1.58 -3.35 -19.79
C PHE A 59 0.28 -3.52 -19.03
N ILE A 60 -0.56 -2.50 -19.10
CA ILE A 60 -1.94 -2.55 -18.61
C ILE A 60 -2.84 -2.11 -19.75
N ASP A 61 -3.86 -2.91 -20.03
CA ASP A 61 -4.81 -2.66 -21.14
C ASP A 61 -4.08 -2.46 -22.49
N GLY A 62 -3.08 -3.29 -22.74
CA GLY A 62 -2.26 -3.24 -23.96
C GLY A 62 -1.26 -2.08 -24.07
N LYS A 63 -1.21 -1.18 -23.08
CA LYS A 63 -0.33 -0.01 -23.09
C LYS A 63 0.79 -0.11 -22.07
N ALA A 64 2.00 0.26 -22.45
CA ALA A 64 3.15 0.29 -21.55
C ALA A 64 2.93 1.32 -20.43
N CYS A 65 3.14 0.89 -19.19
CA CYS A 65 2.94 1.71 -17.99
C CYS A 65 4.13 1.68 -17.03
N GLY A 66 5.07 0.76 -17.18
CA GLY A 66 6.12 0.60 -16.19
C GLY A 66 7.19 -0.42 -16.55
N ILE A 67 8.16 -0.54 -15.64
CA ILE A 67 9.28 -1.48 -15.76
C ILE A 67 9.58 -2.11 -14.39
N ILE A 68 10.17 -3.30 -14.41
CA ILE A 68 10.78 -3.94 -13.25
C ILE A 68 12.24 -4.20 -13.60
N GLU A 69 13.14 -3.67 -12.78
CA GLU A 69 14.56 -3.99 -12.81
C GLU A 69 14.86 -5.10 -11.81
N ALA A 70 15.34 -6.25 -12.29
CA ALA A 70 15.67 -7.39 -11.46
C ALA A 70 17.15 -7.34 -11.04
N LYS A 71 17.42 -7.54 -9.76
CA LYS A 71 18.78 -7.60 -9.22
C LYS A 71 19.07 -8.91 -8.52
N ARG A 72 20.33 -9.33 -8.57
CA ARG A 72 20.84 -10.44 -7.76
C ARG A 72 20.67 -10.15 -6.27
N GLY A 73 20.22 -11.15 -5.51
CA GLY A 73 20.08 -11.05 -4.05
C GLY A 73 21.37 -10.59 -3.38
N GLY A 74 21.27 -9.58 -2.50
CA GLY A 74 22.41 -8.99 -1.78
C GLY A 74 23.04 -7.73 -2.40
N ALA A 75 22.61 -7.30 -3.59
CA ALA A 75 23.05 -6.04 -4.18
C ALA A 75 22.32 -4.83 -3.54
N HIS A 76 23.05 -3.76 -3.21
CA HIS A 76 22.43 -2.52 -2.76
C HIS A 76 21.54 -1.93 -3.88
N LEU A 77 20.30 -1.60 -3.52
CA LEU A 77 19.33 -0.94 -4.40
C LEU A 77 19.53 0.59 -4.49
N GLY A 78 20.59 1.14 -3.90
CA GLY A 78 20.96 2.55 -4.05
C GLY A 78 21.57 2.82 -5.43
N GLY A 79 21.13 3.90 -6.11
CA GLY A 79 21.62 4.31 -7.45
C GLY A 79 20.77 3.87 -8.65
N VAL A 80 19.67 3.12 -8.43
CA VAL A 80 18.83 2.52 -9.48
C VAL A 80 17.73 3.43 -10.01
N ALA A 81 17.34 4.41 -9.20
CA ALA A 81 16.46 5.49 -9.61
C ALA A 81 16.88 6.12 -10.94
N GLU A 82 18.19 6.32 -11.15
CA GLU A 82 18.75 6.92 -12.36
C GLU A 82 18.84 5.96 -13.56
N GLN A 83 18.79 4.64 -13.33
CA GLN A 83 18.84 3.63 -14.38
C GLN A 83 17.43 3.28 -14.88
N SER A 84 16.47 3.14 -13.95
CA SER A 84 15.04 2.96 -14.27
C SER A 84 14.47 4.17 -15.03
N ALA A 85 14.91 5.38 -14.67
CA ALA A 85 14.54 6.62 -15.37
C ALA A 85 15.03 6.65 -16.85
N ARG A 86 16.13 5.97 -17.18
CA ARG A 86 16.65 5.91 -18.56
C ARG A 86 15.76 5.07 -19.48
N TYR A 87 15.26 3.94 -18.99
CA TYR A 87 14.36 3.06 -19.75
C TYR A 87 12.94 3.63 -19.88
N ALA A 88 12.52 4.40 -18.87
CA ALA A 88 11.20 5.02 -18.85
C ALA A 88 10.95 5.99 -20.02
N VAL A 89 12.01 6.49 -20.68
CA VAL A 89 11.95 7.41 -21.84
C VAL A 89 12.31 6.70 -23.16
N SER A 90 12.56 5.39 -23.13
CA SER A 90 12.98 4.66 -24.32
C SER A 90 11.84 4.50 -25.34
N ASP A 91 12.13 4.85 -26.59
CA ASP A 91 11.19 4.82 -27.70
C ASP A 91 11.02 3.37 -28.20
N ILE A 92 9.86 2.76 -27.93
CA ILE A 92 9.52 1.42 -28.38
C ILE A 92 8.55 1.55 -29.54
N LYS A 93 9.08 1.44 -30.75
CA LYS A 93 8.30 1.59 -31.98
C LYS A 93 7.07 0.67 -31.93
N PHE A 94 5.90 1.26 -32.23
CA PHE A 94 4.60 0.58 -32.34
C PHE A 94 3.94 0.10 -31.02
N ILE A 95 4.43 0.55 -29.85
CA ILE A 95 3.77 0.28 -28.56
C ILE A 95 3.10 1.55 -28.03
N GLN A 96 1.80 1.47 -27.71
CA GLN A 96 1.09 2.54 -27.04
C GLN A 96 1.53 2.66 -25.57
N ARG A 97 1.57 3.90 -25.05
CA ARG A 97 1.99 4.20 -23.68
C ARG A 97 0.85 4.86 -22.90
N TRP A 98 0.85 4.69 -21.57
CA TRP A 98 -0.08 5.39 -20.67
C TRP A 98 0.26 6.87 -20.46
N VAL A 99 1.45 7.29 -20.89
CA VAL A 99 1.95 8.66 -20.80
C VAL A 99 2.46 9.09 -22.18
N PRO A 100 2.51 10.40 -22.49
CA PRO A 100 3.15 10.89 -23.71
C PRO A 100 4.60 10.42 -23.83
N GLU A 101 5.13 10.36 -25.06
CA GLU A 101 6.43 9.77 -25.36
C GLU A 101 7.59 10.44 -24.62
N GLU A 102 7.48 11.76 -24.41
CA GLU A 102 8.45 12.60 -23.71
C GLU A 102 8.50 12.39 -22.20
N HIS A 103 7.48 11.76 -21.62
CA HIS A 103 7.42 11.51 -20.18
C HIS A 103 7.97 10.13 -19.84
N PRO A 104 8.59 9.94 -18.66
CA PRO A 104 8.97 8.62 -18.19
C PRO A 104 7.72 7.76 -17.93
N LEU A 105 7.78 6.45 -18.23
CA LEU A 105 6.80 5.48 -17.76
C LEU A 105 6.58 5.62 -16.23
N PRO A 106 5.32 5.67 -15.77
CA PRO A 106 4.99 6.07 -14.41
C PRO A 106 5.41 5.04 -13.34
N LEU A 107 5.29 3.75 -13.61
CA LEU A 107 5.37 2.70 -12.59
C LEU A 107 6.72 2.00 -12.64
N LEU A 108 7.60 2.28 -11.67
CA LEU A 108 8.94 1.70 -11.62
C LEU A 108 9.08 0.76 -10.42
N TYR A 109 9.60 -0.44 -10.67
CA TYR A 109 9.94 -1.40 -9.63
C TYR A 109 11.41 -1.77 -9.64
N GLU A 110 11.94 -2.01 -8.46
CA GLU A 110 13.28 -2.59 -8.24
C GLU A 110 13.07 -3.86 -7.42
N ALA A 111 13.43 -5.03 -7.95
CA ALA A 111 13.10 -6.31 -7.32
C ALA A 111 14.31 -7.23 -7.21
N THR A 112 14.40 -7.90 -6.07
CA THR A 112 15.25 -9.09 -5.85
C THR A 112 14.35 -10.27 -5.48
N ASN A 113 14.94 -11.41 -5.13
CA ASN A 113 14.18 -12.55 -4.61
C ASN A 113 13.51 -12.25 -3.24
N HIS A 114 14.03 -11.28 -2.47
CA HIS A 114 13.54 -10.97 -1.11
C HIS A 114 12.86 -9.61 -0.98
N GLU A 115 13.29 -8.61 -1.74
CA GLU A 115 12.87 -7.22 -1.59
C GLU A 115 12.24 -6.70 -2.88
N ILE A 116 11.12 -5.99 -2.75
CA ILE A 116 10.50 -5.24 -3.85
C ILE A 116 10.38 -3.79 -3.41
N ARG A 117 10.81 -2.88 -4.29
CA ARG A 117 10.55 -1.46 -4.15
C ARG A 117 9.71 -0.94 -5.30
N PHE A 118 8.91 0.06 -5.01
CA PHE A 118 8.02 0.71 -5.96
C PHE A 118 8.18 2.22 -5.94
N ARG A 119 8.09 2.83 -7.12
CA ARG A 119 8.05 4.27 -7.32
C ARG A 119 7.00 4.61 -8.37
N ASP A 120 6.25 5.68 -8.12
CA ASP A 120 5.38 6.30 -9.12
C ASP A 120 5.98 7.66 -9.50
N GLU A 121 6.39 7.83 -10.75
CA GLU A 121 7.00 9.06 -11.26
C GLU A 121 6.01 10.24 -11.35
N ARG A 122 4.70 9.98 -11.14
CA ARG A 122 3.66 11.02 -11.08
C ARG A 122 3.48 11.62 -9.68
N ASP A 123 4.13 11.04 -8.66
CA ASP A 123 4.13 11.62 -7.32
C ASP A 123 4.84 13.00 -7.32
N PRO A 124 4.48 13.96 -6.45
CA PRO A 124 5.16 15.27 -6.39
C PRO A 124 6.65 15.17 -6.06
N TYR A 125 7.01 14.16 -5.26
CA TYR A 125 8.38 13.82 -4.90
C TYR A 125 8.58 12.30 -5.11
N PRO A 126 8.78 11.84 -6.36
CA PRO A 126 8.92 10.43 -6.65
C PRO A 126 10.08 9.81 -5.87
N ARG A 127 9.79 8.72 -5.17
CA ARG A 127 10.80 7.99 -4.41
C ARG A 127 10.49 6.50 -4.34
N SER A 128 11.56 5.72 -4.37
CA SER A 128 11.51 4.28 -4.21
C SER A 128 11.13 3.96 -2.77
N ARG A 129 10.19 3.02 -2.58
CA ARG A 129 9.72 2.59 -1.25
C ARG A 129 9.50 1.09 -1.23
N TYR A 130 9.73 0.48 -0.08
CA TYR A 130 9.40 -0.91 0.15
C TYR A 130 7.91 -1.17 -0.05
N VAL A 131 7.61 -2.26 -0.73
CA VAL A 131 6.27 -2.86 -0.82
C VAL A 131 6.42 -4.36 -0.59
N PHE A 132 5.45 -4.96 0.09
CA PHE A 132 5.51 -6.39 0.43
C PHE A 132 5.46 -7.29 -0.81
N HIS A 133 4.75 -6.85 -1.85
CA HIS A 133 4.53 -7.60 -3.08
C HIS A 133 4.35 -6.68 -4.30
N PHE A 134 4.10 -7.24 -5.49
CA PHE A 134 3.64 -6.46 -6.65
C PHE A 134 2.15 -6.12 -6.52
N HIS A 135 1.79 -4.91 -6.92
CA HIS A 135 0.40 -4.48 -7.02
C HIS A 135 -0.32 -5.20 -8.17
N ARG A 136 -1.64 -5.33 -8.05
CA ARG A 136 -2.49 -5.94 -9.08
C ARG A 136 -2.68 -5.03 -10.30
N PRO A 137 -2.83 -5.59 -11.51
CA PRO A 137 -3.12 -4.82 -12.72
C PRO A 137 -4.36 -3.93 -12.59
N GLU A 138 -5.42 -4.40 -11.95
CA GLU A 138 -6.68 -3.66 -11.75
C GLU A 138 -6.47 -2.41 -10.88
N THR A 139 -5.65 -2.53 -9.84
CA THR A 139 -5.28 -1.42 -8.97
C THR A 139 -4.49 -0.38 -9.73
N LEU A 140 -3.46 -0.81 -10.46
CA LEU A 140 -2.59 0.07 -11.22
C LEU A 140 -3.36 0.74 -12.37
N LEU A 141 -4.31 0.05 -13.03
CA LEU A 141 -5.20 0.67 -14.02
C LEU A 141 -5.96 1.85 -13.41
N ASN A 142 -6.59 1.62 -12.25
CA ASN A 142 -7.34 2.68 -11.57
C ASN A 142 -6.42 3.87 -11.25
N TRP A 143 -5.20 3.61 -10.75
CA TRP A 143 -4.24 4.68 -10.48
C TRP A 143 -3.79 5.41 -11.75
N LEU A 144 -3.61 4.71 -12.88
CA LEU A 144 -3.21 5.30 -14.16
C LEU A 144 -4.31 6.19 -14.76
N GLN A 145 -5.57 5.89 -14.48
CA GLN A 145 -6.72 6.69 -14.91
C GLN A 145 -6.96 7.93 -14.04
N GLU A 146 -6.41 7.98 -12.82
CA GLU A 146 -6.49 9.14 -11.95
C GLU A 146 -5.51 10.24 -12.42
N GLU A 147 -6.02 11.48 -12.51
CA GLU A 147 -5.23 12.66 -12.92
C GLU A 147 -4.05 12.93 -11.97
N LYS A 148 -4.26 12.75 -10.67
CA LYS A 148 -3.28 12.99 -9.60
C LYS A 148 -3.12 11.73 -8.78
N THR A 149 -1.91 11.36 -8.37
CA THR A 149 -1.72 10.27 -7.40
C THR A 149 -2.31 10.64 -6.03
N LEU A 150 -2.50 9.66 -5.14
CA LEU A 150 -2.90 9.93 -3.76
C LEU A 150 -1.95 10.95 -3.09
N ARG A 151 -0.63 10.81 -3.28
CA ARG A 151 0.34 11.75 -2.70
C ARG A 151 0.19 13.15 -3.27
N ALA A 152 -0.09 13.28 -4.57
CA ALA A 152 -0.38 14.58 -5.17
C ALA A 152 -1.65 15.21 -4.58
N ARG A 153 -2.73 14.44 -4.44
CA ARG A 153 -4.00 14.95 -3.89
C ARG A 153 -3.90 15.41 -2.43
N VAL A 154 -2.96 14.89 -1.65
CA VAL A 154 -2.71 15.36 -0.28
C VAL A 154 -2.19 16.81 -0.24
N HIS A 155 -1.55 17.31 -1.31
CA HIS A 155 -1.18 18.72 -1.38
C HIS A 155 -2.39 19.65 -1.55
N ASP A 156 -3.49 19.13 -2.11
CA ASP A 156 -4.71 19.88 -2.40
C ASP A 156 -5.72 19.86 -1.23
N LEU A 157 -5.35 19.33 -0.06
CA LEU A 157 -6.23 19.34 1.11
C LEU A 157 -6.58 20.80 1.50
N PRO A 158 -7.87 21.14 1.63
CA PRO A 158 -8.29 22.48 2.04
C PRO A 158 -7.91 22.74 3.50
N GLU A 159 -8.04 24.00 3.94
CA GLU A 159 -7.83 24.37 5.33
C GLU A 159 -8.70 23.52 6.28
N LEU A 160 -8.16 23.25 7.48
CA LEU A 160 -8.88 22.51 8.50
C LEU A 160 -9.96 23.40 9.12
N LEU A 161 -11.20 22.93 9.12
CA LEU A 161 -12.26 23.52 9.94
C LEU A 161 -11.98 23.16 11.40
N THR A 162 -11.87 24.17 12.26
CA THR A 162 -11.31 24.05 13.61
C THR A 162 -12.35 24.21 14.72
N GLU A 163 -13.57 24.63 14.39
CA GLU A 163 -14.60 25.04 15.34
C GLU A 163 -15.00 23.93 16.32
N SER A 164 -14.95 22.67 15.88
CA SER A 164 -15.27 21.49 16.70
C SER A 164 -14.03 20.78 17.27
N LEU A 165 -12.84 21.34 17.07
CA LEU A 165 -11.57 20.70 17.43
C LEU A 165 -10.89 21.40 18.61
N ARG A 166 -10.29 20.60 19.50
CA ARG A 166 -9.38 21.11 20.53
C ARG A 166 -8.03 21.46 19.91
N HIS A 167 -7.29 22.39 20.52
CA HIS A 167 -5.95 22.78 20.06
C HIS A 167 -5.02 21.60 19.78
N CYS A 168 -4.96 20.61 20.68
CA CYS A 168 -4.11 19.42 20.47
C CYS A 168 -4.54 18.56 19.27
N GLN A 169 -5.82 18.57 18.90
CA GLN A 169 -6.33 17.85 17.73
C GLN A 169 -6.01 18.62 16.44
N ILE A 170 -6.10 19.96 16.48
CA ILE A 170 -5.69 20.84 15.38
C ILE A 170 -4.20 20.64 15.08
N ASP A 171 -3.35 20.72 16.12
CA ASP A 171 -1.90 20.52 16.00
C ASP A 171 -1.57 19.14 15.43
N ALA A 172 -2.29 18.10 15.90
CA ALA A 172 -2.13 16.74 15.41
C ALA A 172 -2.47 16.58 13.93
N VAL A 173 -3.64 17.07 13.49
CA VAL A 173 -4.07 16.98 12.08
C VAL A 173 -3.11 17.75 11.18
N HIS A 174 -2.71 18.97 11.57
CA HIS A 174 -1.71 19.74 10.82
C HIS A 174 -0.36 19.02 10.75
N GLY A 175 0.10 18.42 11.84
CA GLY A 175 1.34 17.64 11.87
C GLY A 175 1.30 16.43 10.94
N ILE A 176 0.18 15.69 10.93
CA ILE A 176 -0.03 14.54 10.02
C ILE A 176 -0.01 15.01 8.58
N GLU A 177 -0.82 16.01 8.21
CA GLU A 177 -0.91 16.50 6.84
C GLU A 177 0.40 17.11 6.36
N HIS A 178 1.13 17.83 7.23
CA HIS A 178 2.47 18.31 6.93
C HIS A 178 3.43 17.15 6.63
N SER A 179 3.45 16.12 7.48
CA SER A 179 4.28 14.93 7.27
C SER A 179 3.98 14.27 5.92
N LEU A 180 2.70 14.07 5.59
CA LEU A 180 2.29 13.46 4.34
C LEU A 180 2.69 14.30 3.11
N LYS A 181 2.52 15.63 3.17
CA LYS A 181 2.96 16.58 2.12
C LYS A 181 4.48 16.58 1.91
N GLN A 182 5.26 16.25 2.96
CA GLN A 182 6.71 16.04 2.87
C GLN A 182 7.08 14.63 2.38
N GLY A 183 6.10 13.84 1.96
CA GLY A 183 6.30 12.45 1.57
C GLY A 183 6.67 11.53 2.72
N LYS A 184 6.56 11.93 3.99
CA LYS A 184 6.87 11.10 5.16
C LYS A 184 5.61 10.32 5.58
N PRO A 185 5.48 9.03 5.20
CA PRO A 185 4.22 8.29 5.23
C PRO A 185 3.98 7.59 6.56
N ARG A 186 4.99 7.58 7.45
CA ARG A 186 4.92 7.06 8.81
C ARG A 186 5.05 8.22 9.76
N ALA A 187 4.02 8.45 10.56
CA ALA A 187 3.99 9.47 11.60
C ALA A 187 3.63 8.81 12.94
N LEU A 188 4.21 9.32 14.03
CA LEU A 188 3.86 8.92 15.38
C LEU A 188 3.22 10.11 16.08
N LEU A 189 2.01 9.92 16.60
CA LEU A 189 1.26 10.94 17.28
C LEU A 189 1.23 10.62 18.79
N GLN A 190 1.86 11.45 19.60
CA GLN A 190 1.83 11.29 21.05
C GLN A 190 0.78 12.21 21.65
N MET A 191 -0.29 11.61 22.17
CA MET A 191 -1.42 12.33 22.75
C MET A 191 -1.78 11.72 24.11
N ALA A 192 -2.10 12.56 25.09
CA ALA A 192 -2.56 12.10 26.39
C ALA A 192 -3.90 11.35 26.30
N THR A 193 -4.13 10.35 27.15
CA THR A 193 -5.43 9.65 27.23
C THR A 193 -6.55 10.66 27.55
N GLY A 194 -7.70 10.54 26.86
CA GLY A 194 -8.83 11.47 26.99
C GLY A 194 -8.69 12.78 26.20
N SER A 195 -7.55 13.02 25.51
CA SER A 195 -7.38 14.21 24.65
C SER A 195 -8.12 14.14 23.31
N GLY A 196 -8.76 13.01 23.00
CA GLY A 196 -9.57 12.82 21.80
C GLY A 196 -8.83 12.18 20.63
N LYS A 197 -7.94 11.20 20.88
CA LYS A 197 -7.15 10.49 19.85
C LYS A 197 -8.01 9.92 18.73
N THR A 198 -9.05 9.17 19.08
CA THR A 198 -9.98 8.55 18.13
C THR A 198 -10.69 9.61 17.30
N TYR A 199 -11.21 10.67 17.93
CA TYR A 199 -11.83 11.79 17.20
C TYR A 199 -10.86 12.46 16.21
N THR A 200 -9.59 12.66 16.60
CA THR A 200 -8.53 13.17 15.69
C THR A 200 -8.33 12.24 14.50
N ALA A 201 -8.28 10.93 14.74
CA ALA A 201 -8.13 9.95 13.67
C ALA A 201 -9.33 9.91 12.73
N VAL A 202 -10.57 9.93 13.25
CA VAL A 202 -11.79 10.02 12.43
C VAL A 202 -11.77 11.29 11.58
N THR A 203 -11.37 12.43 12.17
CA THR A 203 -11.21 13.71 11.45
C THR A 203 -10.24 13.57 10.28
N GLN A 204 -9.08 12.94 10.50
CA GLN A 204 -8.09 12.73 9.45
C GLN A 204 -8.60 11.78 8.36
N VAL A 205 -9.23 10.65 8.73
CA VAL A 205 -9.80 9.70 7.78
C VAL A 205 -10.87 10.36 6.92
N TYR A 206 -11.76 11.15 7.53
CA TYR A 206 -12.76 11.93 6.79
C TYR A 206 -12.13 12.87 5.77
N ARG A 207 -11.11 13.63 6.17
CA ARG A 207 -10.43 14.59 5.28
C ARG A 207 -9.75 13.87 4.11
N LEU A 208 -9.05 12.78 4.37
CA LEU A 208 -8.43 11.97 3.31
C LEU A 208 -9.48 11.30 2.41
N ALA A 209 -10.59 10.83 2.97
CA ALA A 209 -11.68 10.23 2.21
C ALA A 209 -12.35 11.23 1.26
N LYS A 210 -12.64 12.43 1.75
CA LYS A 210 -13.36 13.45 0.98
C LYS A 210 -12.49 14.17 -0.04
N PHE A 211 -11.28 14.57 0.36
CA PHE A 211 -10.44 15.46 -0.45
C PHE A 211 -9.31 14.71 -1.16
N ALA A 212 -8.65 13.77 -0.48
CA ALA A 212 -7.60 12.95 -1.08
C ALA A 212 -8.13 11.66 -1.74
N LYS A 213 -9.45 11.40 -1.65
CA LYS A 213 -10.13 10.26 -2.27
C LYS A 213 -9.45 8.91 -1.98
N ILE A 214 -8.98 8.69 -0.76
CA ILE A 214 -8.53 7.34 -0.36
C ILE A 214 -9.67 6.35 -0.57
N LYS A 215 -9.40 5.15 -1.05
CA LYS A 215 -10.39 4.07 -1.23
C LYS A 215 -10.76 3.46 0.12
N ARG A 216 -9.78 3.02 0.91
CA ARG A 216 -10.00 2.27 2.16
C ARG A 216 -9.02 2.66 3.26
N ALA A 217 -9.50 2.69 4.50
CA ALA A 217 -8.69 2.88 5.70
C ALA A 217 -8.81 1.69 6.65
N LEU A 218 -7.69 1.28 7.24
CA LEU A 218 -7.65 0.30 8.33
C LEU A 218 -7.40 1.04 9.65
N PHE A 219 -8.26 0.81 10.64
CA PHE A 219 -8.11 1.32 11.99
C PHE A 219 -7.84 0.13 12.93
N LEU A 220 -6.57 -0.01 13.31
CA LEU A 220 -6.10 -1.06 14.21
C LEU A 220 -6.27 -0.63 15.66
N VAL A 221 -6.81 -1.53 16.47
CA VAL A 221 -6.91 -1.40 17.92
C VAL A 221 -6.24 -2.58 18.60
N ASP A 222 -5.99 -2.43 19.90
CA ASP A 222 -5.33 -3.47 20.69
C ASP A 222 -6.26 -4.65 21.06
N ARG A 223 -7.57 -4.40 21.22
CA ARG A 223 -8.57 -5.40 21.67
C ARG A 223 -10.00 -5.04 21.26
N GLY A 224 -10.91 -6.01 21.33
CA GLY A 224 -12.28 -5.95 20.79
C GLY A 224 -13.14 -4.83 21.36
N ASN A 225 -13.10 -4.56 22.68
CA ASN A 225 -13.89 -3.47 23.25
C ASN A 225 -13.46 -2.08 22.72
N LEU A 226 -12.17 -1.90 22.38
CA LEU A 226 -11.67 -0.69 21.74
C LEU A 226 -12.15 -0.60 20.29
N ALA A 227 -12.37 -1.73 19.60
CA ALA A 227 -12.94 -1.75 18.26
C ALA A 227 -14.38 -1.22 18.27
N THR A 228 -15.20 -1.65 19.24
CA THR A 228 -16.56 -1.13 19.42
C THR A 228 -16.56 0.36 19.73
N ASN A 229 -15.71 0.80 20.67
CA ASN A 229 -15.58 2.22 21.00
C ASN A 229 -15.16 3.07 19.79
N ALA A 230 -14.21 2.58 18.98
CA ALA A 230 -13.80 3.26 17.77
C ALA A 230 -14.94 3.34 16.75
N LYS A 231 -15.70 2.26 16.57
CA LYS A 231 -16.86 2.23 15.68
C LYS A 231 -17.93 3.23 16.11
N ASP A 232 -18.23 3.29 17.40
CA ASP A 232 -19.18 4.26 17.96
C ASP A 232 -18.72 5.69 17.71
N GLU A 233 -17.42 5.98 17.86
CA GLU A 233 -16.85 7.30 17.55
C GLU A 233 -17.04 7.67 16.06
N PHE A 234 -16.77 6.74 15.14
CA PHE A 234 -17.04 6.95 13.71
C PHE A 234 -18.54 7.17 13.43
N GLU A 235 -19.43 6.43 14.06
CA GLU A 235 -20.89 6.59 13.90
C GLU A 235 -21.42 7.91 14.43
N GLN A 236 -20.84 8.38 15.54
CA GLN A 236 -21.25 9.63 16.16
C GLN A 236 -20.58 10.86 15.55
N PHE A 237 -19.47 10.70 14.82
CA PHE A 237 -18.78 11.80 14.17
C PHE A 237 -19.68 12.54 13.18
N VAL A 238 -19.81 13.85 13.38
CA VAL A 238 -20.56 14.76 12.52
C VAL A 238 -19.59 15.44 11.57
N ILE A 239 -19.85 15.33 10.27
CA ILE A 239 -19.05 15.97 9.23
C ILE A 239 -19.24 17.49 9.31
N PRO A 240 -18.15 18.27 9.47
CA PRO A 240 -18.24 19.73 9.64
C PRO A 240 -18.88 20.50 8.47
N TYR A 241 -18.94 19.91 7.27
CA TYR A 241 -19.36 20.61 6.05
C TYR A 241 -20.86 20.53 5.75
N ASP A 242 -21.53 19.47 6.20
CA ASP A 242 -22.94 19.22 5.87
C ASP A 242 -23.75 18.76 7.09
N GLY A 243 -23.12 18.60 8.26
CA GLY A 243 -23.79 18.23 9.51
C GLY A 243 -24.28 16.79 9.56
N ARG A 244 -23.99 15.97 8.55
CA ARG A 244 -24.37 14.55 8.51
C ARG A 244 -23.39 13.69 9.28
N LYS A 245 -23.83 12.48 9.68
CA LYS A 245 -22.94 11.51 10.32
C LYS A 245 -21.97 10.94 9.29
N PHE A 246 -20.74 10.62 9.70
CA PHE A 246 -19.73 9.98 8.84
C PHE A 246 -20.29 8.74 8.13
N THR A 247 -21.02 7.90 8.86
CA THR A 247 -21.57 6.64 8.36
C THR A 247 -22.73 6.80 7.38
N GLN A 248 -23.27 8.01 7.21
CA GLN A 248 -24.20 8.31 6.12
C GLN A 248 -23.49 8.47 4.77
N HIS A 249 -22.18 8.68 4.77
CA HIS A 249 -21.35 8.81 3.57
C HIS A 249 -20.42 7.61 3.36
N TYR A 250 -19.95 7.01 4.45
CA TYR A 250 -18.85 6.05 4.42
C TYR A 250 -19.12 4.88 5.35
N ASN A 251 -19.20 3.66 4.80
CA ASN A 251 -19.43 2.47 5.60
C ASN A 251 -18.24 2.16 6.51
N VAL A 252 -18.53 1.81 7.76
CA VAL A 252 -17.54 1.46 8.79
C VAL A 252 -17.89 0.09 9.35
N ASN A 253 -16.98 -0.87 9.24
CA ASN A 253 -17.21 -2.25 9.66
C ASN A 253 -16.08 -2.74 10.58
N ILE A 254 -16.43 -3.47 11.62
CA ILE A 254 -15.46 -4.26 12.39
C ILE A 254 -15.17 -5.53 11.58
N LEU A 255 -13.90 -5.87 11.45
CA LEU A 255 -13.46 -7.05 10.72
C LEU A 255 -13.91 -8.31 11.45
N GLY A 256 -14.74 -9.10 10.78
CA GLY A 256 -15.18 -10.41 11.24
C GLY A 256 -14.60 -11.53 10.38
N ARG A 257 -15.14 -12.75 10.57
CA ARG A 257 -14.70 -13.94 9.83
C ARG A 257 -14.98 -13.90 8.33
N ALA A 258 -15.98 -13.11 7.92
CA ALA A 258 -16.40 -12.99 6.53
C ALA A 258 -15.46 -12.17 5.64
N GLY A 259 -14.35 -11.67 6.18
CA GLY A 259 -13.40 -10.83 5.45
C GLY A 259 -13.84 -9.38 5.34
N ILE A 260 -13.28 -8.67 4.37
CA ILE A 260 -13.44 -7.22 4.21
C ILE A 260 -14.43 -6.93 3.08
N PRO A 261 -15.68 -6.48 3.35
CA PRO A 261 -16.66 -6.26 2.29
C PRO A 261 -16.25 -5.12 1.35
N ASP A 262 -16.45 -5.26 0.03
CA ASP A 262 -16.02 -4.30 -1.00
C ASP A 262 -16.46 -2.84 -0.76
N ALA A 263 -17.68 -2.64 -0.26
CA ALA A 263 -18.23 -1.30 -0.03
C ALA A 263 -17.74 -0.62 1.27
N THR A 264 -16.81 -1.24 2.01
CA THR A 264 -16.34 -0.73 3.31
C THR A 264 -15.28 0.34 3.12
N LYS A 265 -15.52 1.54 3.66
CA LYS A 265 -14.56 2.65 3.65
C LYS A 265 -13.54 2.53 4.79
N VAL A 266 -14.00 2.15 5.97
CA VAL A 266 -13.17 1.99 7.17
C VAL A 266 -13.37 0.59 7.73
N THR A 267 -12.28 -0.15 7.80
CA THR A 267 -12.24 -1.45 8.50
C THR A 267 -11.60 -1.24 9.85
N ILE A 268 -12.29 -1.61 10.93
CA ILE A 268 -11.76 -1.59 12.29
C ILE A 268 -11.38 -3.01 12.66
N SER A 269 -10.17 -3.23 13.17
CA SER A 269 -9.72 -4.58 13.50
C SER A 269 -8.75 -4.59 14.68
N THR A 270 -8.72 -5.69 15.42
CA THR A 270 -7.55 -6.04 16.22
C THR A 270 -6.41 -6.46 15.30
N ILE A 271 -5.16 -6.39 15.77
CA ILE A 271 -4.02 -6.86 14.96
C ILE A 271 -4.01 -8.40 14.81
N GLN A 272 -4.54 -9.10 15.81
CA GLN A 272 -4.72 -10.55 15.85
C GLN A 272 -5.72 -11.00 14.77
N ARG A 273 -6.86 -10.31 14.65
CA ARG A 273 -7.86 -10.60 13.62
C ARG A 273 -7.35 -10.30 12.22
N MET A 274 -6.59 -9.21 12.04
CA MET A 274 -5.93 -8.94 10.75
C MET A 274 -4.94 -10.05 10.39
N TYR A 275 -4.10 -10.49 11.34
CA TYR A 275 -3.17 -11.58 11.10
C TYR A 275 -3.90 -12.89 10.72
N SER A 276 -4.98 -13.21 11.43
CA SER A 276 -5.85 -14.35 11.11
C SER A 276 -6.37 -14.28 9.68
N GLN A 277 -6.90 -13.14 9.26
CA GLN A 277 -7.41 -12.92 7.90
C GLN A 277 -6.30 -12.99 6.84
N LEU A 278 -5.12 -12.42 7.11
CA LEU A 278 -3.98 -12.48 6.21
C LEU A 278 -3.44 -13.90 6.02
N THR A 279 -3.42 -14.72 7.08
CA THR A 279 -2.83 -16.07 7.06
C THR A 279 -3.84 -17.19 6.81
N GLY A 280 -5.15 -16.89 6.84
CA GLY A 280 -6.22 -17.89 6.81
C GLY A 280 -6.27 -18.77 8.07
N GLN A 281 -5.52 -18.43 9.13
CA GLN A 281 -5.56 -19.15 10.40
C GLN A 281 -6.82 -18.75 11.16
N GLU A 282 -7.65 -19.72 11.54
CA GLU A 282 -8.82 -19.44 12.36
C GLU A 282 -8.39 -18.88 13.73
N LEU A 283 -9.05 -17.79 14.11
CA LEU A 283 -8.91 -17.15 15.40
C LEU A 283 -10.25 -17.25 16.12
N ASP A 284 -10.21 -17.78 17.35
CA ASP A 284 -11.36 -17.79 18.23
C ASP A 284 -11.76 -16.35 18.58
N ASP A 285 -13.06 -16.11 18.77
CA ASP A 285 -13.57 -14.76 19.01
C ASP A 285 -13.14 -14.24 20.39
N GLU A 286 -12.91 -15.12 21.37
CA GLU A 286 -12.32 -14.76 22.67
C GLU A 286 -10.89 -14.20 22.54
N ALA A 287 -10.16 -14.57 21.48
CA ALA A 287 -8.79 -14.09 21.28
C ALA A 287 -8.72 -12.58 20.97
N ASP A 288 -9.82 -11.99 20.49
CA ASP A 288 -9.92 -10.54 20.28
C ASP A 288 -10.11 -9.77 21.59
N GLU A 289 -10.47 -10.43 22.71
CA GLU A 289 -10.61 -9.77 24.01
C GLU A 289 -9.26 -9.48 24.67
N HIS A 290 -8.22 -10.23 24.30
CA HIS A 290 -6.87 -10.11 24.84
C HIS A 290 -6.04 -9.03 24.13
N SER A 291 -5.35 -8.21 24.91
CA SER A 291 -4.41 -7.23 24.35
C SER A 291 -3.24 -7.90 23.61
N GLY A 292 -2.67 -7.23 22.63
CA GLY A 292 -1.47 -7.73 21.95
C GLY A 292 -0.28 -7.93 22.90
N PHE A 293 -0.24 -7.14 23.99
CA PHE A 293 0.74 -7.29 25.06
C PHE A 293 0.57 -8.58 25.88
N GLU A 294 -0.66 -8.95 26.25
CA GLU A 294 -0.96 -10.22 26.94
C GLU A 294 -0.60 -11.42 26.06
N VAL A 295 -0.89 -11.32 24.77
CA VAL A 295 -0.55 -12.36 23.79
C VAL A 295 0.97 -12.51 23.64
N GLU A 296 1.73 -11.41 23.59
CA GLU A 296 3.20 -11.46 23.55
C GLU A 296 3.79 -12.06 24.85
N ALA A 297 3.21 -11.71 26.00
CA ALA A 297 3.69 -12.20 27.30
C ALA A 297 3.48 -13.71 27.49
N SER A 298 2.40 -14.26 26.92
CA SER A 298 2.06 -15.70 26.98
C SER A 298 2.63 -16.52 25.82
N ALA A 299 3.15 -15.88 24.77
CA ALA A 299 3.69 -16.59 23.61
C ALA A 299 5.00 -17.34 23.93
N VAL A 300 5.06 -18.61 23.52
CA VAL A 300 6.26 -19.46 23.66
C VAL A 300 7.43 -18.94 22.82
N SER A 301 7.14 -18.35 21.66
CA SER A 301 8.12 -17.67 20.80
C SER A 301 7.81 -16.18 20.71
N LYS A 302 8.86 -15.36 20.80
CA LYS A 302 8.79 -13.91 20.59
C LYS A 302 9.21 -13.49 19.18
N GLU A 303 9.48 -14.44 18.30
CA GLU A 303 9.78 -14.14 16.90
C GLU A 303 8.55 -13.57 16.18
N PRO A 304 8.72 -12.64 15.24
CA PRO A 304 7.61 -12.09 14.47
C PRO A 304 6.82 -13.20 13.77
N ARG A 305 5.49 -13.14 13.85
CA ARG A 305 4.65 -14.15 13.19
C ARG A 305 4.76 -14.01 11.67
N PRO A 306 5.03 -15.09 10.93
CA PRO A 306 5.24 -15.02 9.49
C PRO A 306 3.94 -14.67 8.76
N VAL A 307 4.03 -13.74 7.82
CA VAL A 307 2.94 -13.41 6.88
C VAL A 307 3.44 -13.67 5.46
N SER A 308 2.58 -14.24 4.61
CA SER A 308 2.82 -14.44 3.18
C SER A 308 1.81 -13.64 2.36
N TYR A 309 2.10 -13.42 1.08
CA TYR A 309 1.16 -12.70 0.20
C TYR A 309 -0.19 -13.42 0.16
N ASN A 310 -1.26 -12.69 0.47
CA ASN A 310 -2.62 -13.18 0.41
C ASN A 310 -3.36 -12.45 -0.73
N PRO A 311 -3.73 -13.13 -1.82
CA PRO A 311 -4.46 -12.49 -2.91
C PRO A 311 -5.85 -12.00 -2.48
N ASP A 312 -6.48 -12.53 -1.44
CA ASP A 312 -7.80 -12.06 -1.00
C ASP A 312 -7.71 -10.72 -0.26
N ILE A 313 -6.51 -10.34 0.20
CA ILE A 313 -6.21 -9.05 0.85
C ILE A 313 -4.92 -8.52 0.21
N PRO A 314 -4.95 -7.97 -1.02
CA PRO A 314 -3.74 -7.51 -1.70
C PRO A 314 -3.05 -6.37 -0.92
N ILE A 315 -1.78 -6.06 -1.24
CA ILE A 315 -0.98 -5.07 -0.49
C ILE A 315 -1.52 -3.63 -0.61
N GLU A 316 -2.33 -3.39 -1.64
CA GLU A 316 -3.06 -2.15 -1.89
C GLU A 316 -4.45 -2.09 -1.25
N GLU A 317 -4.82 -3.07 -0.44
CA GLU A 317 -6.16 -3.15 0.15
C GLU A 317 -6.48 -1.90 0.98
N PHE A 318 -5.49 -1.30 1.64
CA PHE A 318 -5.66 -0.10 2.44
C PHE A 318 -4.71 1.02 2.00
N ASP A 319 -5.26 2.21 1.75
CA ASP A 319 -4.44 3.40 1.44
C ASP A 319 -3.82 4.02 2.69
N VAL A 320 -4.50 3.84 3.84
CA VAL A 320 -4.13 4.43 5.13
C VAL A 320 -4.36 3.41 6.23
N ILE A 321 -3.37 3.28 7.11
CA ILE A 321 -3.47 2.48 8.34
C ILE A 321 -3.27 3.43 9.52
N ILE A 322 -4.20 3.38 10.46
CA ILE A 322 -4.12 4.08 11.74
C ILE A 322 -4.08 3.01 12.82
N ILE A 323 -3.17 3.16 13.78
CA ILE A 323 -3.00 2.21 14.88
C ILE A 323 -3.23 2.99 16.17
N ASP A 324 -4.30 2.67 16.88
CA ASP A 324 -4.55 3.17 18.23
C ASP A 324 -3.73 2.37 19.24
N GLU A 325 -3.21 3.06 20.26
CA GLU A 325 -2.35 2.48 21.31
C GLU A 325 -1.19 1.63 20.76
N CYS A 326 -0.29 2.28 20.01
CA CYS A 326 0.94 1.71 19.45
C CYS A 326 1.93 1.20 20.52
N HIS A 327 1.63 0.06 21.14
CA HIS A 327 2.51 -0.59 22.11
C HIS A 327 3.60 -1.45 21.46
N ARG A 328 4.62 -1.83 22.24
CA ARG A 328 5.81 -2.53 21.75
C ARG A 328 5.51 -3.90 21.12
N SER A 329 4.47 -4.59 21.59
CA SER A 329 4.05 -5.91 21.11
C SER A 329 3.65 -5.91 19.64
N ILE A 330 3.02 -4.82 19.18
CA ILE A 330 2.64 -4.62 17.78
C ILE A 330 3.87 -4.61 16.87
N TYR A 331 4.96 -3.98 17.31
CA TYR A 331 6.18 -3.80 16.50
C TYR A 331 7.19 -4.94 16.65
N ASN A 332 7.00 -5.85 17.61
CA ASN A 332 7.80 -7.05 17.78
C ASN A 332 7.11 -8.26 17.13
N LEU A 333 6.04 -8.75 17.78
CA LEU A 333 5.37 -10.00 17.42
C LEU A 333 4.59 -9.86 16.11
N TRP A 334 3.94 -8.71 15.92
CA TRP A 334 3.03 -8.47 14.81
C TRP A 334 3.61 -7.62 13.68
N ARG A 335 4.92 -7.37 13.71
CA ARG A 335 5.61 -6.49 12.78
C ARG A 335 5.30 -6.80 11.31
N GLN A 336 5.26 -8.08 10.95
CA GLN A 336 5.00 -8.49 9.57
C GLN A 336 3.59 -8.14 9.08
N VAL A 337 2.61 -7.99 9.97
CA VAL A 337 1.25 -7.53 9.60
C VAL A 337 1.26 -6.06 9.19
N LEU A 338 2.15 -5.25 9.78
CA LEU A 338 2.29 -3.83 9.44
C LEU A 338 3.24 -3.58 8.26
N GLU A 339 4.08 -4.55 7.94
CA GLU A 339 5.00 -4.51 6.81
C GLU A 339 4.39 -5.15 5.54
N TYR A 340 3.31 -5.92 5.71
CA TYR A 340 2.41 -6.35 4.65
C TYR A 340 1.71 -5.14 4.02
#